data_AF-A0A2T2WVA6-F1
#
_entry.id   AF-A0A2T2WVA6-F1
#
_cell.length_a   1.000
_cell.length_b   1.000
_cell.length_c   1.000
_cell.angle_alpha   90.00
_cell.angle_beta   90.00
_cell.angle_gamma   90.00
#
_symmetry.space_group_name_H-M   'P 1'
#
loop_
_entity.id
_entity.type
_entity.pdbx_description
1 polymer ?
#
loop_
_entity_poly.entity_id
_entity_poly.type
_entity_poly.pdbx_seq_one_letter_code
_entity_poly.pdbx_strand_id
1 'polypeptide(L)'
;MKFWNVFGHHLNHQDPSDELRGYRLVGGQVLEVLDQLKNSTQPKAHAYIQIARCLELFSDTLVDPYLTEGQTPKLPQWVQNQSVHLYRPIPPLVTAAKQEAIDPGGVRDIELPWVLKGRVPGADRESTDVFRHYVDAIKAVMDHCEVFLAELGEAKQARLYLAEATTNYDSGRYLLSSNQEMSMANKKSLDDYLWTALGYAIGAVQEACVPGLLNEMDIDTMLESTDTGSGSRSSPRRVAEPIPFLDAVQEIANSWNNSNYSYRDWEHHEHEHHHEHEHHHEHEHHHEHHRSRWDDD
;
A
#
# COMPACT_ATOMS: atom_id res chain seq x y z
N MET A 1 1.34 9.59 31.08
CA MET A 1 1.91 10.47 30.04
C MET A 1 3.45 10.52 30.12
N LYS A 2 4.16 9.43 29.75
CA LYS A 2 5.64 9.39 29.69
C LYS A 2 6.19 8.64 28.46
N PHE A 3 5.37 8.36 27.44
CA PHE A 3 5.80 7.60 26.26
C PHE A 3 6.32 8.47 25.09
N TRP A 4 6.02 9.77 25.09
CA TRP A 4 6.42 10.66 23.99
C TRP A 4 7.89 11.13 24.03
N ASN A 5 8.59 10.99 25.16
CA ASN A 5 10.00 11.40 25.25
C ASN A 5 10.98 10.43 24.57
N VAL A 6 10.53 9.23 24.16
CA VAL A 6 11.39 8.26 23.48
C VAL A 6 11.30 8.40 21.95
N PHE A 7 10.19 8.93 21.40
CA PHE A 7 10.04 9.07 19.94
C PHE A 7 10.33 10.48 19.42
N GLY A 8 10.07 11.53 20.22
CA GLY A 8 10.31 12.93 19.81
C GLY A 8 11.78 13.36 19.78
N HIS A 9 12.67 12.64 20.48
CA HIS A 9 14.11 12.92 20.54
C HIS A 9 14.99 11.89 19.82
N HIS A 10 14.40 10.88 19.19
CA HIS A 10 15.11 9.77 18.54
C HIS A 10 14.75 9.61 17.05
N LEU A 11 14.31 10.68 16.39
CA LEU A 11 14.41 10.80 14.93
C LEU A 11 15.45 11.86 14.57
N ASN A 12 16.53 11.87 15.35
CA ASN A 12 17.76 12.61 15.09
C ASN A 12 18.91 11.59 14.94
N HIS A 13 18.60 10.41 14.39
CA HIS A 13 19.56 9.32 14.26
C HIS A 13 20.33 9.49 12.97
N GLN A 14 21.64 9.69 13.13
CA GLN A 14 22.62 9.72 12.04
C GLN A 14 22.79 8.35 11.35
N ASP A 15 22.01 7.32 11.75
CA ASP A 15 22.06 5.97 11.19
C ASP A 15 20.70 5.58 10.58
N PRO A 16 20.61 5.50 9.23
CA PRO A 16 19.42 5.06 8.50
C PRO A 16 18.88 3.68 8.94
N SER A 17 19.71 2.81 9.53
CA SER A 17 19.29 1.47 9.93
C SER A 17 18.37 1.45 11.17
N ASP A 18 18.52 2.41 12.09
CA ASP A 18 17.68 2.50 13.28
C ASP A 18 16.29 3.09 12.97
N GLU A 19 16.20 4.02 12.02
CA GLU A 19 14.92 4.55 11.54
C GLU A 19 14.09 3.46 10.84
N LEU A 20 14.73 2.64 10.02
CA LEU A 20 14.10 1.52 9.32
C LEU A 20 13.62 0.40 10.24
N ARG A 21 14.39 0.12 11.31
CA ARG A 21 13.95 -0.77 12.39
C ARG A 21 12.72 -0.20 13.10
N GLY A 22 12.68 1.12 13.29
CA GLY A 22 11.52 1.83 13.79
C GLY A 22 10.28 1.61 12.93
N TYR A 23 10.40 1.74 11.61
CA TYR A 23 9.30 1.52 10.66
C TYR A 23 8.76 0.08 10.69
N ARG A 24 9.64 -0.93 10.66
CA ARG A 24 9.21 -2.34 10.75
C ARG A 24 8.51 -2.65 12.07
N LEU A 25 8.98 -2.07 13.18
CA LEU A 25 8.31 -2.23 14.48
C LEU A 25 6.90 -1.64 14.46
N VAL A 26 6.73 -0.48 13.82
CA VAL A 26 5.43 0.17 13.65
C VAL A 26 4.48 -0.69 12.81
N GLY A 27 4.93 -1.28 11.70
CA GLY A 27 4.08 -2.18 10.90
C GLY A 27 3.68 -3.46 11.61
N GLY A 28 4.60 -4.08 12.36
CA GLY A 28 4.29 -5.22 13.21
C GLY A 28 3.17 -4.94 14.22
N GLN A 29 3.14 -3.72 14.79
CA GLN A 29 2.06 -3.32 15.71
C GLN A 29 0.71 -3.20 15.02
N VAL A 30 0.64 -2.80 13.75
CA VAL A 30 -0.63 -2.71 13.02
C VAL A 30 -1.24 -4.09 12.85
N LEU A 31 -0.46 -5.07 12.38
CA LEU A 31 -0.91 -6.45 12.19
C LEU A 31 -1.35 -7.12 13.50
N GLU A 32 -0.57 -6.94 14.57
CA GLU A 32 -0.93 -7.45 15.90
C GLU A 32 -2.30 -6.93 16.36
N VAL A 33 -2.56 -5.65 16.11
CA VAL A 33 -3.80 -5.00 16.57
C VAL A 33 -4.98 -5.32 15.66
N LEU A 34 -4.76 -5.51 14.36
CA LEU A 34 -5.78 -6.06 13.46
C LEU A 34 -6.26 -7.43 13.94
N ASP A 35 -5.34 -8.32 14.33
CA ASP A 35 -5.69 -9.64 14.86
C ASP A 35 -6.46 -9.53 16.20
N GLN A 36 -5.99 -8.67 17.11
CA GLN A 36 -6.68 -8.40 18.38
C GLN A 36 -8.11 -7.87 18.18
N LEU A 37 -8.32 -7.05 17.15
CA LEU A 37 -9.60 -6.41 16.86
C LEU A 37 -10.52 -7.23 15.95
N LYS A 38 -10.09 -8.39 15.43
CA LYS A 38 -10.90 -9.27 14.56
C LYS A 38 -12.32 -9.51 15.07
N ASN A 39 -12.48 -9.69 16.38
CA ASN A 39 -13.77 -9.97 17.02
C ASN A 39 -14.40 -8.72 17.67
N SER A 40 -13.79 -7.55 17.52
CA SER A 40 -14.35 -6.29 18.00
C SER A 40 -15.57 -5.91 17.15
N THR A 41 -16.63 -5.45 17.81
CA THR A 41 -17.82 -4.90 17.14
C THR A 41 -17.77 -3.39 17.00
N GLN A 42 -16.68 -2.74 17.44
CA GLN A 42 -16.57 -1.28 17.48
C GLN A 42 -16.15 -0.72 16.11
N PRO A 43 -17.04 -0.05 15.37
CA PRO A 43 -16.76 0.31 13.98
C PRO A 43 -15.66 1.37 13.84
N LYS A 44 -15.59 2.32 14.79
CA LYS A 44 -14.53 3.34 14.84
C LYS A 44 -13.15 2.75 15.15
N ALA A 45 -13.09 1.70 15.98
CA ALA A 45 -11.83 1.00 16.24
C ALA A 45 -11.28 0.36 14.96
N HIS A 46 -12.16 -0.27 14.17
CA HIS A 46 -11.84 -0.81 12.85
C HIS A 46 -11.42 0.29 11.88
N ALA A 47 -12.11 1.43 11.85
CA ALA A 47 -11.72 2.56 10.99
C ALA A 47 -10.29 3.02 11.26
N TYR A 48 -9.94 3.28 12.54
CA TYR A 48 -8.59 3.73 12.90
C TYR A 48 -7.49 2.73 12.49
N ILE A 49 -7.70 1.44 12.74
CA ILE A 49 -6.68 0.44 12.41
C ILE A 49 -6.58 0.19 10.89
N GLN A 50 -7.67 0.32 10.14
CA GLN A 50 -7.63 0.22 8.68
C GLN A 50 -6.94 1.42 8.03
N ILE A 51 -7.12 2.63 8.56
CA ILE A 51 -6.33 3.80 8.14
C ILE A 51 -4.83 3.53 8.41
N ALA A 52 -4.49 3.06 9.61
CA ALA A 52 -3.11 2.72 9.97
C ALA A 52 -2.51 1.68 9.02
N ARG A 53 -3.30 0.67 8.62
CA ARG A 53 -2.89 -0.36 7.65
C ARG A 53 -2.64 0.20 6.26
N CYS A 54 -3.48 1.12 5.79
CA CYS A 54 -3.25 1.77 4.49
C CYS A 54 -1.94 2.57 4.49
N LEU A 55 -1.66 3.31 5.57
CA LEU A 55 -0.45 4.11 5.69
C LEU A 55 0.82 3.25 5.81
N GLU A 56 0.74 2.14 6.55
CA GLU A 56 1.83 1.17 6.63
C GLU A 56 2.10 0.55 5.26
N LEU A 57 1.09 -0.01 4.58
CA LEU A 57 1.26 -0.64 3.26
C LEU A 57 1.91 0.31 2.25
N PHE A 58 1.45 1.55 2.19
CA PHE A 58 2.05 2.55 1.31
C PHE A 58 3.52 2.77 1.66
N SER A 59 3.83 2.93 2.94
CA SER A 59 5.18 3.26 3.40
C SER A 59 6.13 2.09 3.24
N ASP A 60 5.72 0.88 3.60
CA ASP A 60 6.49 -0.36 3.42
C ASP A 60 6.81 -0.55 1.93
N THR A 61 5.83 -0.36 1.04
CA THR A 61 6.04 -0.47 -0.42
C THR A 61 7.06 0.55 -0.95
N LEU A 62 7.15 1.75 -0.35
CA LEU A 62 8.17 2.73 -0.71
C LEU A 62 9.57 2.36 -0.24
N VAL A 63 9.65 1.72 0.92
CA VAL A 63 10.91 1.44 1.61
C VAL A 63 11.50 0.10 1.16
N ASP A 64 10.67 -0.91 0.96
CA ASP A 64 11.05 -2.30 0.65
C ASP A 64 12.03 -2.47 -0.51
N PRO A 65 11.90 -1.75 -1.65
CA PRO A 65 12.87 -1.86 -2.75
C PRO A 65 14.31 -1.52 -2.36
N TYR A 66 14.49 -0.80 -1.25
CA TYR A 66 15.78 -0.37 -0.74
C TYR A 66 16.26 -1.23 0.44
N LEU A 67 15.46 -2.16 0.94
CA LEU A 67 15.79 -3.06 2.04
C LEU A 67 16.46 -4.34 1.53
N THR A 68 17.74 -4.25 1.13
CA THR A 68 18.53 -5.45 0.79
C THR A 68 19.04 -6.13 2.05
N GLU A 69 18.81 -7.44 2.20
CA GLU A 69 19.36 -8.22 3.32
C GLU A 69 20.90 -8.13 3.35
N GLY A 70 21.45 -7.82 4.53
CA GLY A 70 22.90 -7.83 4.78
C GLY A 70 23.67 -6.56 4.37
N GLN A 71 23.00 -5.53 3.86
CA GLN A 71 23.60 -4.21 3.62
C GLN A 71 22.93 -3.16 4.50
N THR A 72 23.63 -2.07 4.84
CA THR A 72 22.97 -0.90 5.42
C THR A 72 22.19 -0.19 4.31
N PRO A 73 20.85 -0.29 4.28
CA PRO A 73 20.06 0.34 3.24
C PRO A 73 20.24 1.86 3.29
N LYS A 74 20.69 2.45 2.18
CA LYS A 74 20.73 3.90 2.02
C LYS A 74 19.48 4.35 1.30
N LEU A 75 18.46 4.72 2.06
CA LEU A 75 17.24 5.28 1.49
C LEU A 75 17.53 6.60 0.77
N PRO A 76 16.96 6.83 -0.42
CA PRO A 76 16.89 8.16 -0.98
C PRO A 76 16.20 9.12 0.00
N GLN A 77 16.67 10.38 0.07
CA GLN A 77 16.13 11.37 1.01
C GLN A 77 14.62 11.58 0.86
N TRP A 78 14.09 11.51 -0.38
CA TRP A 78 12.66 11.65 -0.63
C TRP A 78 11.85 10.48 -0.04
N VAL A 79 12.36 9.25 -0.13
CA VAL A 79 11.76 8.06 0.49
C VAL A 79 11.75 8.22 1.99
N GLN A 80 12.89 8.64 2.57
CA GLN A 80 13.00 8.87 4.01
C GLN A 80 11.98 9.91 4.49
N ASN A 81 11.94 11.08 3.84
CA ASN A 81 11.03 12.17 4.21
C ASN A 81 9.56 11.76 4.11
N GLN A 82 9.19 11.09 3.01
CA GLN A 82 7.81 10.67 2.79
C GLN A 82 7.40 9.55 3.76
N SER A 83 8.30 8.60 4.01
CA SER A 83 8.07 7.51 4.98
C SER A 83 7.91 8.06 6.40
N VAL A 84 8.78 8.97 6.86
CA VAL A 84 8.62 9.63 8.18
C VAL A 84 7.22 10.26 8.29
N HIS A 85 6.77 10.94 7.24
CA HIS A 85 5.47 11.61 7.25
C HIS A 85 4.30 10.63 7.39
N LEU A 86 4.39 9.48 6.72
CA LEU A 86 3.33 8.48 6.69
C LEU A 86 3.35 7.51 7.88
N TYR A 87 4.52 7.16 8.42
CA TYR A 87 4.61 6.34 9.65
C TYR A 87 4.25 7.13 10.91
N ARG A 88 4.48 8.45 10.94
CA ARG A 88 4.19 9.31 12.09
C ARG A 88 2.76 9.16 12.64
N PRO A 89 1.68 9.18 11.82
CA PRO A 89 0.31 9.00 12.31
C PRO A 89 -0.04 7.57 12.74
N ILE A 90 0.77 6.55 12.45
CA ILE A 90 0.38 5.15 12.71
C ILE A 90 0.28 4.83 14.22
N PRO A 91 1.29 5.10 15.08
CA PRO A 91 1.17 4.82 16.51
C PRO A 91 -0.04 5.48 17.21
N PRO A 92 -0.38 6.76 16.97
CA PRO A 92 -1.58 7.34 17.55
C PRO A 92 -2.87 6.71 17.01
N LEU A 93 -2.94 6.34 15.72
CA LEU A 93 -4.09 5.59 15.16
C LEU A 93 -4.24 4.21 15.80
N VAL A 94 -3.14 3.47 15.96
CA VAL A 94 -3.14 2.16 16.66
C VAL A 94 -3.61 2.30 18.10
N THR A 95 -3.17 3.37 18.79
CA THR A 95 -3.60 3.66 20.16
C THR A 95 -5.10 3.99 20.22
N ALA A 96 -5.58 4.82 19.29
CA ALA A 96 -6.99 5.16 19.18
C ALA A 96 -7.85 3.92 18.89
N ALA A 97 -7.41 3.03 18.00
CA ALA A 97 -8.09 1.77 17.71
C ALA A 97 -8.27 0.91 18.98
N LYS A 98 -7.20 0.76 19.78
CA LYS A 98 -7.26 0.04 21.07
C LYS A 98 -8.19 0.71 22.08
N GLN A 99 -8.11 2.04 22.19
CA GLN A 99 -8.95 2.80 23.13
C GLN A 99 -10.43 2.68 22.77
N GLU A 100 -10.77 2.89 21.52
CA GLU A 100 -12.15 2.83 21.03
C GLU A 100 -12.75 1.42 21.14
N ALA A 101 -11.91 0.38 21.06
CA ALA A 101 -12.35 -1.01 21.28
C ALA A 101 -12.70 -1.30 22.76
N ILE A 102 -12.07 -0.60 23.71
CA ILE A 102 -12.28 -0.78 25.15
C ILE A 102 -13.38 0.17 25.68
N ASP A 103 -13.34 1.43 25.28
CA ASP A 103 -14.23 2.50 25.72
C ASP A 103 -14.73 3.30 24.49
N PRO A 104 -15.87 2.89 23.90
CA PRO A 104 -16.41 3.52 22.70
C PRO A 104 -16.69 5.01 22.91
N GLY A 105 -16.14 5.87 22.04
CA GLY A 105 -16.20 7.33 22.18
C GLY A 105 -15.15 7.92 23.13
N GLY A 106 -14.21 7.11 23.63
CA GLY A 106 -13.13 7.56 24.52
C GLY A 106 -12.03 8.35 23.79
N VAL A 107 -11.90 8.18 22.47
CA VAL A 107 -10.90 8.90 21.65
C VAL A 107 -11.39 10.32 21.35
N ARG A 108 -10.59 11.33 21.73
CA ARG A 108 -10.92 12.76 21.54
C ARG A 108 -9.96 13.53 20.64
N ASP A 109 -8.72 13.05 20.53
CA ASP A 109 -7.63 13.80 19.91
C ASP A 109 -7.40 13.42 18.43
N ILE A 110 -8.14 12.44 17.92
CA ILE A 110 -8.13 12.01 16.53
C ILE A 110 -9.57 11.97 16.08
N GLU A 111 -9.92 12.79 15.10
CA GLU A 111 -11.26 12.84 14.55
C GLU A 111 -11.38 11.92 13.34
N LEU A 112 -12.56 11.32 13.20
CA LEU A 112 -13.01 10.70 11.98
C LEU A 112 -14.03 11.64 11.31
N PRO A 113 -14.00 11.80 9.99
CA PRO A 113 -13.07 11.16 9.05
C PRO A 113 -11.63 11.67 9.17
N TRP A 114 -10.69 10.73 9.13
CA TRP A 114 -9.26 11.02 9.09
C TRP A 114 -8.87 11.41 7.67
N VAL A 115 -8.10 12.49 7.59
CA VAL A 115 -7.70 13.15 6.37
C VAL A 115 -6.20 13.04 6.21
N LEU A 116 -5.75 12.65 5.01
CA LEU A 116 -4.34 12.67 4.68
C LEU A 116 -3.92 14.13 4.45
N LYS A 117 -2.94 14.62 5.22
CA LYS A 117 -2.45 16.01 5.17
C LYS A 117 -1.55 16.31 3.95
N GLY A 118 -1.84 15.68 2.82
CA GLY A 118 -1.06 15.74 1.60
C GLY A 118 0.34 15.10 1.74
N ARG A 119 1.17 15.32 0.72
CA ARG A 119 2.57 14.87 0.71
C ARG A 119 3.50 15.89 1.33
N VAL A 120 4.72 15.46 1.68
CA VAL A 120 5.77 16.38 2.12
C VAL A 120 6.20 17.27 0.95
N PRO A 121 6.07 18.62 1.06
CA PRO A 121 6.58 19.54 0.06
C PRO A 121 8.12 19.50 0.03
N GLY A 122 8.72 19.56 -1.17
CA GLY A 122 10.18 19.67 -1.30
C GLY A 122 10.79 18.76 -2.35
N ALA A 123 10.10 18.62 -3.49
CA ALA A 123 10.50 17.70 -4.53
C ALA A 123 10.10 18.23 -5.92
N ASP A 124 10.34 19.52 -6.13
CA ASP A 124 10.22 20.28 -7.38
C ASP A 124 11.10 19.72 -8.53
N ARG A 125 11.69 18.53 -8.36
CA ARG A 125 12.47 17.77 -9.33
C ARG A 125 12.26 16.25 -9.27
N GLU A 126 11.11 15.75 -8.81
CA GLU A 126 10.87 14.31 -8.79
C GLU A 126 11.00 13.71 -10.18
N SER A 127 11.89 12.72 -10.29
CA SER A 127 12.07 11.94 -11.50
C SER A 127 10.81 11.11 -11.74
N THR A 128 10.61 10.72 -12.99
CA THR A 128 9.56 9.76 -13.37
C THR A 128 9.64 8.47 -12.56
N ASP A 129 10.83 8.09 -12.07
CA ASP A 129 11.02 6.91 -11.21
C ASP A 129 10.36 7.04 -9.84
N VAL A 130 10.38 8.23 -9.23
CA VAL A 130 9.71 8.47 -7.93
C VAL A 130 8.21 8.19 -8.06
N PHE A 131 7.60 8.66 -9.14
CA PHE A 131 6.19 8.41 -9.40
C PHE A 131 5.87 6.94 -9.67
N ARG A 132 6.81 6.16 -10.22
CA ARG A 132 6.63 4.70 -10.34
C ARG A 132 6.50 4.04 -8.97
N HIS A 133 7.37 4.42 -8.03
CA HIS A 133 7.26 3.93 -6.65
C HIS A 133 5.94 4.34 -5.98
N TYR A 134 5.46 5.56 -6.20
CA TYR A 134 4.14 5.98 -5.70
C TYR A 134 2.99 5.18 -6.33
N VAL A 135 3.05 4.90 -7.63
CA VAL A 135 2.06 4.04 -8.30
C VAL A 135 2.03 2.65 -7.66
N ASP A 136 3.19 2.05 -7.40
CA ASP A 136 3.24 0.72 -6.78
C ASP A 136 2.69 0.75 -5.34
N ALA A 137 3.05 1.78 -4.56
CA ALA A 137 2.57 1.95 -3.18
C ALA A 137 1.05 2.19 -3.11
N ILE A 138 0.48 2.99 -4.01
CA ILE A 138 -0.97 3.22 -4.07
C ILE A 138 -1.69 1.93 -4.47
N LYS A 139 -1.13 1.16 -5.39
CA LYS A 139 -1.69 -0.12 -5.80
C LYS A 139 -1.79 -1.09 -4.62
N ALA A 140 -0.75 -1.18 -3.79
CA ALA A 140 -0.77 -2.01 -2.59
C ALA A 140 -1.89 -1.62 -1.62
N VAL A 141 -2.14 -0.32 -1.44
CA VAL A 141 -3.26 0.17 -0.63
C VAL A 141 -4.61 -0.17 -1.26
N MET A 142 -4.76 0.03 -2.56
CA MET A 142 -6.00 -0.30 -3.28
C MET A 142 -6.32 -1.80 -3.21
N ASP A 143 -5.32 -2.66 -3.37
CA ASP A 143 -5.47 -4.12 -3.28
C ASP A 143 -5.96 -4.54 -1.89
N HIS A 144 -5.41 -3.92 -0.85
CA HIS A 144 -5.90 -4.11 0.52
C HIS A 144 -7.37 -3.66 0.66
N CYS A 145 -7.73 -2.51 0.10
CA CYS A 145 -9.12 -2.02 0.14
C CYS A 145 -10.07 -2.97 -0.60
N GLU A 146 -9.68 -3.49 -1.77
CA GLU A 146 -10.49 -4.44 -2.53
C GLU A 146 -10.79 -5.71 -1.73
N VAL A 147 -9.77 -6.30 -1.13
CA VAL A 147 -9.90 -7.50 -0.28
C VAL A 147 -10.80 -7.19 0.92
N PHE A 148 -10.52 -6.09 1.63
CA PHE A 148 -11.29 -5.69 2.80
C PHE A 148 -12.79 -5.48 2.48
N LEU A 149 -13.10 -4.79 1.37
CA LEU A 149 -14.49 -4.57 0.96
C LEU A 149 -15.18 -5.83 0.45
N ALA A 150 -14.44 -6.79 -0.12
CA ALA A 150 -14.98 -8.08 -0.53
C ALA A 150 -15.46 -8.89 0.68
N GLU A 151 -14.72 -8.85 1.79
CA GLU A 151 -15.08 -9.56 3.03
C GLU A 151 -16.31 -8.98 3.73
N LEU A 152 -16.57 -7.67 3.58
CA LEU A 152 -17.69 -6.97 4.22
C LEU A 152 -19.04 -7.15 3.51
N GLY A 153 -19.05 -7.64 2.27
CA GLY A 153 -20.29 -7.78 1.47
C GLY A 153 -20.85 -6.44 0.99
N GLU A 154 -22.02 -6.03 1.50
CA GLU A 154 -22.74 -4.82 1.06
C GLU A 154 -22.14 -3.53 1.66
N ALA A 155 -21.19 -2.93 0.94
CA ALA A 155 -20.58 -1.64 1.28
C ALA A 155 -20.64 -0.67 0.08
N LYS A 156 -21.85 -0.38 -0.42
CA LYS A 156 -22.05 0.35 -1.70
C LYS A 156 -21.29 1.68 -1.75
N GLN A 157 -21.41 2.51 -0.71
CA GLN A 157 -20.78 3.82 -0.70
C GLN A 157 -19.24 3.71 -0.66
N ALA A 158 -18.69 2.83 0.17
CA ALA A 158 -17.25 2.56 0.20
C ALA A 158 -16.72 2.08 -1.15
N ARG A 159 -17.47 1.23 -1.87
CA ARG A 159 -17.11 0.78 -3.23
C ARG A 159 -17.11 1.94 -4.24
N LEU A 160 -17.96 2.95 -4.07
CA LEU A 160 -17.91 4.16 -4.89
C LEU A 160 -16.63 4.97 -4.62
N TYR A 161 -16.24 5.14 -3.35
CA TYR A 161 -14.95 5.77 -3.02
C TYR A 161 -13.77 5.00 -3.63
N LEU A 162 -13.77 3.67 -3.58
CA LEU A 162 -12.71 2.86 -4.20
C LEU A 162 -12.73 2.93 -5.74
N ALA A 163 -13.90 3.05 -6.37
CA ALA A 163 -13.99 3.26 -7.82
C ALA A 163 -13.42 4.63 -8.24
N GLU A 164 -13.66 5.67 -7.45
CA GLU A 164 -13.04 6.98 -7.67
C GLU A 164 -11.53 6.94 -7.45
N ALA A 165 -11.05 6.20 -6.43
CA ALA A 165 -9.62 5.95 -6.24
C ALA A 165 -8.99 5.32 -7.49
N THR A 166 -9.66 4.30 -8.04
CA THR A 166 -9.22 3.58 -9.25
C THR A 166 -9.14 4.50 -10.46
N THR A 167 -10.16 5.33 -10.68
CA THR A 167 -10.20 6.27 -11.80
C THR A 167 -9.03 7.27 -11.75
N ASN A 168 -8.73 7.79 -10.56
CA ASN A 168 -7.60 8.71 -10.36
C ASN A 168 -6.25 7.99 -10.51
N TYR A 169 -6.13 6.78 -9.97
CA TYR A 169 -4.93 5.94 -10.11
C TYR A 169 -4.62 5.64 -11.57
N ASP A 170 -5.61 5.20 -12.35
CA ASP A 170 -5.45 4.88 -13.77
C ASP A 170 -5.11 6.13 -14.59
N SER A 171 -5.72 7.28 -14.26
CA SER A 171 -5.39 8.57 -14.88
C SER A 171 -3.92 8.97 -14.62
N GLY A 172 -3.45 8.80 -13.38
CA GLY A 172 -2.04 9.01 -13.03
C GLY A 172 -1.12 8.05 -13.78
N ARG A 173 -1.42 6.75 -13.79
CA ARG A 173 -0.63 5.75 -14.53
C ARG A 173 -0.57 6.01 -16.02
N TYR A 174 -1.67 6.45 -16.60
CA TYR A 174 -1.72 6.82 -18.01
C TYR A 174 -0.77 8.01 -18.31
N LEU A 175 -0.79 9.05 -17.47
CA LEU A 175 0.15 10.17 -17.61
C LEU A 175 1.61 9.76 -17.48
N LEU A 176 1.90 8.82 -16.57
CA LEU A 176 3.24 8.30 -16.32
C LEU A 176 3.77 7.44 -17.49
N SER A 177 2.90 6.63 -18.09
CA SER A 177 3.26 5.74 -19.21
C SER A 177 3.38 6.45 -20.55
N SER A 178 2.63 7.54 -20.76
CA SER A 178 2.59 8.29 -22.02
C SER A 178 3.76 9.25 -22.24
N ASN A 179 4.58 9.54 -21.21
CA ASN A 179 5.60 10.59 -21.28
C ASN A 179 6.94 10.13 -20.69
N GLN A 180 7.92 9.80 -21.54
CA GLN A 180 9.30 9.55 -21.09
C GLN A 180 9.94 10.81 -20.46
N GLU A 181 9.60 12.00 -20.95
CA GLU A 181 10.00 13.30 -20.38
C GLU A 181 8.76 14.13 -20.04
N MET A 182 8.32 14.10 -18.79
CA MET A 182 7.16 14.87 -18.33
C MET A 182 7.51 16.34 -18.09
N SER A 183 6.68 17.25 -18.62
CA SER A 183 6.68 18.65 -18.24
C SER A 183 6.35 18.82 -16.74
N MET A 184 6.76 19.93 -16.13
CA MET A 184 6.41 20.22 -14.73
C MET A 184 4.89 20.29 -14.49
N ALA A 185 4.12 20.75 -15.49
CA ALA A 185 2.67 20.76 -15.42
C ALA A 185 2.11 19.33 -15.35
N ASN A 186 2.60 18.42 -16.19
CA ASN A 186 2.18 17.02 -16.18
C ASN A 186 2.60 16.31 -14.89
N LYS A 187 3.79 16.60 -14.35
CA LYS A 187 4.23 16.08 -13.04
C LYS A 187 3.30 16.52 -11.92
N LYS A 188 2.86 17.79 -11.93
CA LYS A 188 1.89 18.28 -10.96
C LYS A 188 0.54 17.56 -11.09
N SER A 189 0.02 17.44 -12.30
CA SER A 189 -1.24 16.71 -12.52
C SER A 189 -1.14 15.24 -12.09
N LEU A 190 -0.02 14.57 -12.42
CA LEU A 190 0.25 13.21 -11.98
C LEU A 190 0.23 13.10 -10.45
N ASP A 191 0.94 13.99 -9.77
CA ASP A 191 0.96 14.07 -8.30
C ASP A 191 -0.45 14.25 -7.74
N ASP A 192 -1.21 15.21 -8.26
CA ASP A 192 -2.60 15.47 -7.86
C ASP A 192 -3.46 14.20 -8.01
N TYR A 193 -3.37 13.48 -9.14
CA TYR A 193 -4.11 12.23 -9.35
C TYR A 193 -3.73 11.13 -8.36
N LEU A 194 -2.43 10.93 -8.11
CA LEU A 194 -1.95 9.86 -7.24
C LEU A 194 -2.35 10.10 -5.77
N TRP A 195 -2.20 11.33 -5.26
CA TRP A 195 -2.63 11.63 -3.88
C TRP A 195 -4.14 11.64 -3.72
N THR A 196 -4.87 12.05 -4.76
CA THR A 196 -6.33 11.92 -4.79
C THR A 196 -6.74 10.46 -4.71
N ALA A 197 -6.11 9.57 -5.50
CA ALA A 197 -6.37 8.14 -5.45
C ALA A 197 -6.15 7.55 -4.05
N LEU A 198 -5.04 7.89 -3.39
CA LEU A 198 -4.75 7.45 -2.02
C LEU A 198 -5.80 7.96 -1.02
N GLY A 199 -6.18 9.24 -1.11
CA GLY A 199 -7.19 9.83 -0.24
C GLY A 199 -8.54 9.11 -0.36
N TYR A 200 -8.97 8.80 -1.58
CA TYR A 200 -10.18 8.02 -1.84
C TYR A 200 -10.10 6.58 -1.32
N ALA A 201 -8.95 5.91 -1.47
CA ALA A 201 -8.76 4.56 -0.96
C ALA A 201 -8.85 4.51 0.57
N ILE A 202 -8.20 5.46 1.26
CA ILE A 202 -8.32 5.62 2.72
C ILE A 202 -9.76 6.00 3.11
N GLY A 203 -10.45 6.81 2.32
CA GLY A 203 -11.88 7.08 2.50
C GLY A 203 -12.75 5.83 2.42
N ALA A 204 -12.49 4.97 1.44
CA ALA A 204 -13.26 3.76 1.23
C ALA A 204 -13.25 2.84 2.47
N VAL A 205 -12.08 2.62 3.09
CA VAL A 205 -12.01 1.78 4.31
C VAL A 205 -12.69 2.43 5.51
N GLN A 206 -12.62 3.76 5.63
CA GLN A 206 -13.30 4.48 6.70
C GLN A 206 -14.82 4.41 6.58
N GLU A 207 -15.34 4.64 5.37
CA GLU A 207 -16.77 4.54 5.06
C GLU A 207 -17.30 3.12 5.21
N ALA A 208 -16.49 2.11 4.90
CA ALA A 208 -16.85 0.71 5.09
C ALA A 208 -16.94 0.34 6.58
N CYS A 209 -16.05 0.89 7.40
CA CYS A 209 -16.12 0.72 8.85
C CYS A 209 -17.24 1.53 9.48
N VAL A 210 -17.43 2.79 9.08
CA VAL A 210 -18.44 3.70 9.64
C VAL A 210 -19.30 4.26 8.50
N PRO A 211 -20.39 3.58 8.13
CA PRO A 211 -21.24 4.03 7.03
C PRO A 211 -21.83 5.42 7.28
N GLY A 212 -21.76 6.26 6.25
CA GLY A 212 -22.21 7.65 6.26
C GLY A 212 -21.24 8.64 6.87
N LEU A 213 -20.02 8.20 7.24
CA LEU A 213 -18.98 9.07 7.80
C LEU A 213 -18.55 10.17 6.82
N LEU A 214 -18.57 9.88 5.52
CA LEU A 214 -18.09 10.79 4.49
C LEU A 214 -19.19 11.63 3.81
N ASN A 215 -20.46 11.50 4.22
CA ASN A 215 -21.62 12.11 3.55
C ASN A 215 -21.61 13.65 3.51
N GLU A 216 -20.83 14.31 4.36
CA GLU A 216 -20.78 15.78 4.49
C GLU A 216 -19.42 16.38 4.13
N MET A 217 -18.44 15.55 3.76
CA MET A 217 -17.06 16.01 3.60
C MET A 217 -16.72 16.25 2.11
N ASP A 218 -16.29 17.46 1.80
CA ASP A 218 -15.75 17.80 0.48
C ASP A 218 -14.42 17.07 0.24
N ILE A 219 -14.17 16.64 -0.99
CA ILE A 219 -12.95 15.91 -1.39
C ILE A 219 -11.71 16.80 -1.22
N ASP A 220 -11.86 18.10 -1.44
CA ASP A 220 -10.82 19.08 -1.15
C ASP A 220 -10.51 19.16 0.37
N THR A 221 -11.44 18.73 1.23
CA THR A 221 -11.23 18.57 2.67
C THR A 221 -10.55 17.24 3.00
N MET A 222 -10.77 16.18 2.22
CA MET A 222 -10.04 14.90 2.33
C MET A 222 -8.57 14.98 1.93
N LEU A 223 -8.22 16.05 1.21
CA LEU A 223 -6.87 16.37 0.79
C LEU A 223 -6.56 17.77 1.32
N GLU A 224 -6.36 17.92 2.64
CA GLU A 224 -5.93 19.21 3.19
C GLU A 224 -4.67 19.68 2.46
N SER A 225 -4.86 20.67 1.58
CA SER A 225 -3.82 21.15 0.68
C SER A 225 -2.66 21.70 1.50
N THR A 226 -1.47 21.13 1.34
CA THR A 226 -0.20 21.75 1.74
C THR A 226 0.12 22.92 0.79
N ASP A 227 -0.76 23.91 0.73
CA ASP A 227 -0.57 25.15 -0.02
C ASP A 227 -0.48 26.32 0.98
N THR A 228 0.67 26.49 1.65
CA THR A 228 1.03 27.79 2.27
C THR A 228 1.52 28.77 1.20
N GLY A 229 0.79 28.87 0.08
CA GLY A 229 1.14 29.70 -1.05
C GLY A 229 -0.12 30.20 -1.73
N SER A 230 -0.51 31.43 -1.40
CA SER A 230 -1.59 32.16 -2.05
C SER A 230 -1.45 32.13 -3.58
N GLY A 231 -2.28 31.32 -4.21
CA GLY A 231 -2.51 31.30 -5.64
C GLY A 231 -3.88 30.69 -5.86
N SER A 232 -4.86 31.51 -6.23
CA SER A 232 -6.18 31.04 -6.66
C SER A 232 -6.00 29.87 -7.64
N ARG A 233 -6.26 28.65 -7.17
CA ARG A 233 -6.48 27.51 -8.03
C ARG A 233 -7.75 27.83 -8.79
N SER A 234 -7.61 28.26 -10.04
CA SER A 234 -8.69 28.09 -11.01
C SER A 234 -8.99 26.60 -11.03
N SER A 235 -10.18 26.23 -10.53
CA SER A 235 -10.76 24.91 -10.77
C SER A 235 -10.45 24.53 -12.22
N PRO A 236 -10.02 23.30 -12.52
CA PRO A 236 -10.03 22.84 -13.88
C PRO A 236 -11.45 23.09 -14.38
N ARG A 237 -11.53 24.01 -15.34
CA ARG A 237 -12.74 24.31 -16.07
C ARG A 237 -13.38 22.96 -16.39
N ARG A 238 -14.66 22.80 -16.03
CA ARG A 238 -15.55 21.89 -16.76
C ARG A 238 -15.18 21.95 -18.24
N VAL A 239 -15.13 20.77 -18.88
CA VAL A 239 -14.80 20.48 -20.28
C VAL A 239 -13.42 19.80 -20.45
N ALA A 240 -13.33 18.54 -20.04
CA ALA A 240 -13.36 17.48 -21.04
C ALA A 240 -14.66 16.72 -20.79
N GLU A 241 -15.41 16.43 -21.86
CA GLU A 241 -16.65 15.66 -21.73
C GLU A 241 -16.37 14.38 -20.95
N PRO A 242 -17.25 13.98 -20.00
CA PRO A 242 -17.10 12.69 -19.36
C PRO A 242 -17.06 11.65 -20.49
N ILE A 243 -16.01 10.84 -20.54
CA ILE A 243 -16.12 9.52 -21.17
C ILE A 243 -17.39 8.94 -20.54
N PRO A 244 -18.44 8.63 -21.33
CA PRO A 244 -19.71 8.22 -20.75
C PRO A 244 -19.41 7.06 -19.81
N PHE A 245 -19.67 7.26 -18.52
CA PHE A 245 -19.49 6.25 -17.48
C PHE A 245 -20.13 4.91 -17.88
N LEU A 246 -21.17 4.96 -18.72
CA LEU A 246 -21.82 3.81 -19.34
C LEU A 246 -20.95 3.04 -20.34
N ASP A 247 -20.08 3.69 -21.12
CA ASP A 247 -19.23 3.02 -22.11
C ASP A 247 -18.07 2.28 -21.43
N ALA A 248 -17.44 2.87 -20.43
CA ALA A 248 -16.38 2.22 -19.64
C ALA A 248 -16.91 1.04 -18.81
N VAL A 249 -18.10 1.19 -18.21
CA VAL A 249 -18.76 0.09 -17.48
C VAL A 249 -19.20 -1.02 -18.43
N GLN A 250 -19.67 -0.68 -19.64
CA GLN A 250 -20.05 -1.67 -20.65
C GLN A 250 -18.82 -2.41 -21.22
N GLU A 251 -17.67 -1.73 -21.38
CA GLU A 251 -16.42 -2.34 -21.84
C GLU A 251 -15.86 -3.32 -20.80
N ILE A 252 -15.90 -2.96 -19.50
CA ILE A 252 -15.55 -3.86 -18.40
C ILE A 252 -16.51 -5.06 -18.34
N ALA A 253 -17.82 -4.83 -18.44
CA ALA A 253 -18.81 -5.91 -18.44
C ALA A 253 -18.66 -6.85 -19.66
N ASN A 254 -18.29 -6.32 -20.82
CA ASN A 254 -18.03 -7.10 -22.03
C ASN A 254 -16.70 -7.88 -21.92
N SER A 255 -15.69 -7.35 -21.23
CA SER A 255 -14.44 -8.06 -20.96
C SER A 255 -14.65 -9.28 -20.05
N TRP A 256 -15.59 -9.20 -19.11
CA TRP A 256 -15.96 -10.31 -18.22
C TRP A 256 -16.82 -11.37 -18.90
N ASN A 257 -17.62 -11.01 -19.91
CA ASN A 257 -18.38 -11.96 -20.71
C ASN A 257 -17.57 -12.62 -21.84
N ASN A 258 -16.45 -12.03 -22.27
CA ASN A 258 -15.59 -12.55 -23.33
C ASN A 258 -14.37 -13.33 -22.81
N SER A 259 -14.15 -13.38 -21.49
CA SER A 259 -13.18 -14.30 -20.90
C SER A 259 -13.76 -15.72 -20.88
N ASN A 260 -13.60 -16.43 -22.01
CA ASN A 260 -13.69 -17.88 -22.08
C ASN A 260 -12.57 -18.49 -21.21
N TYR A 261 -12.70 -18.40 -19.89
CA TYR A 261 -12.00 -19.27 -18.95
C TYR A 261 -12.71 -20.62 -19.01
N SER A 262 -12.21 -21.47 -19.91
CA SER A 262 -12.50 -22.89 -19.96
C SER A 262 -12.06 -23.52 -18.63
N TYR A 263 -13.01 -23.73 -17.74
CA TYR A 263 -12.89 -24.42 -16.45
C TYR A 263 -12.74 -25.94 -16.64
N ARG A 264 -11.83 -26.38 -17.54
CA ARG A 264 -11.76 -27.78 -17.99
C ARG A 264 -10.39 -28.46 -17.93
N ASP A 265 -9.35 -27.79 -17.42
CA ASP A 265 -7.97 -28.33 -17.43
C ASP A 265 -7.39 -28.68 -16.04
N TRP A 266 -8.21 -28.77 -14.99
CA TRP A 266 -7.73 -29.08 -13.62
C TRP A 266 -8.17 -30.43 -13.06
N GLU A 267 -8.84 -31.27 -13.85
CA GLU A 267 -9.19 -32.64 -13.46
C GLU A 267 -8.57 -33.63 -14.47
N HIS A 268 -7.28 -33.94 -14.33
CA HIS A 268 -6.68 -35.23 -14.72
C HIS A 268 -5.17 -35.23 -14.47
N HIS A 269 -4.76 -35.37 -13.20
CA HIS A 269 -3.49 -35.99 -12.87
C HIS A 269 -3.67 -36.80 -11.58
N GLU A 270 -4.42 -37.89 -11.70
CA GLU A 270 -4.34 -39.00 -10.74
C GLU A 270 -3.26 -40.01 -11.21
N HIS A 271 -2.55 -40.48 -10.21
CA HIS A 271 -1.49 -41.49 -10.14
C HIS A 271 -1.59 -42.68 -11.10
N GLU A 272 -0.45 -43.09 -11.66
CA GLU A 272 -0.18 -44.51 -11.91
C GLU A 272 1.30 -44.86 -11.67
N HIS A 273 1.48 -46.02 -11.06
CA HIS A 273 2.67 -46.57 -10.45
C HIS A 273 3.50 -47.45 -11.43
N HIS A 274 4.79 -47.59 -11.11
CA HIS A 274 5.72 -48.73 -11.29
C HIS A 274 5.71 -49.59 -12.58
N HIS A 275 6.90 -49.75 -13.20
CA HIS A 275 7.56 -51.03 -13.51
C HIS A 275 9.02 -50.71 -13.93
N GLU A 276 10.02 -51.07 -13.13
CA GLU A 276 10.86 -52.28 -13.30
C GLU A 276 11.38 -52.50 -14.73
N HIS A 277 12.69 -52.28 -14.94
CA HIS A 277 13.50 -53.16 -15.77
C HIS A 277 14.97 -53.12 -15.30
N GLU A 278 15.41 -54.29 -14.86
CA GLU A 278 16.74 -54.63 -14.40
C GLU A 278 17.55 -55.29 -15.53
N HIS A 279 18.87 -55.15 -15.46
CA HIS A 279 19.97 -55.90 -16.12
C HIS A 279 20.28 -55.63 -17.61
N HIS A 280 21.52 -55.22 -17.93
CA HIS A 280 22.68 -56.12 -18.05
C HIS A 280 24.02 -55.36 -18.20
N HIS A 281 25.07 -56.10 -17.85
CA HIS A 281 26.48 -55.74 -17.64
C HIS A 281 27.29 -55.40 -18.91
N GLU A 282 28.42 -54.68 -18.71
CA GLU A 282 29.80 -55.06 -19.10
C GLU A 282 30.77 -53.97 -18.57
N HIS A 283 31.53 -54.22 -17.50
CA HIS A 283 32.96 -54.58 -17.50
C HIS A 283 33.86 -53.62 -18.32
N GLU A 284 34.71 -52.84 -17.64
CA GLU A 284 36.17 -52.96 -17.81
C GLU A 284 36.96 -52.27 -16.68
N HIS A 285 38.11 -52.88 -16.41
CA HIS A 285 39.00 -52.73 -15.27
C HIS A 285 39.90 -51.49 -15.35
N HIS A 286 40.42 -51.06 -14.19
CA HIS A 286 41.86 -50.81 -13.87
C HIS A 286 41.87 -50.16 -12.46
N HIS A 287 42.22 -50.89 -11.39
CA HIS A 287 43.60 -51.07 -10.85
C HIS A 287 44.43 -49.77 -10.91
N GLU A 288 45.06 -49.22 -9.87
CA GLU A 288 45.41 -49.68 -8.52
C GLU A 288 45.99 -48.50 -7.71
N HIS A 289 45.89 -48.63 -6.37
CA HIS A 289 46.86 -48.28 -5.30
C HIS A 289 47.70 -46.98 -5.38
N HIS A 290 47.77 -46.13 -4.34
CA HIS A 290 48.29 -46.41 -3.00
C HIS A 290 47.96 -45.22 -2.04
N ARG A 291 47.21 -45.44 -0.94
CA ARG A 291 47.61 -45.27 0.48
C ARG A 291 49.07 -44.83 0.67
N SER A 292 49.46 -43.91 1.55
CA SER A 292 49.29 -43.86 3.02
C SER A 292 50.02 -42.56 3.47
N ARG A 293 49.44 -41.69 4.32
CA ARG A 293 49.54 -41.66 5.79
C ARG A 293 50.88 -41.13 6.34
N TRP A 294 50.77 -40.56 7.56
CA TRP A 294 51.76 -40.09 8.55
C TRP A 294 52.00 -38.58 8.44
N ASP A 295 51.37 -37.76 9.32
CA ASP A 295 51.56 -37.58 10.78
C ASP A 295 52.91 -36.94 11.13
N ASP A 296 52.81 -35.97 12.05
CA ASP A 296 53.82 -35.32 12.90
C ASP A 296 54.68 -34.18 12.31
N ASP A 297 54.29 -32.93 12.61
CA ASP A 297 54.98 -32.05 13.59
C ASP A 297 54.10 -30.83 13.94
#